data_AF-A0A973HTQ4-F1
#
_entry.id   AF-A0A973HTQ4-F1
#
_cell.length_a   1.000
_cell.length_b   1.000
_cell.length_c   1.000
_cell.angle_alpha   90.00
_cell.angle_beta   90.00
_cell.angle_gamma   90.00
#
_symmetry.space_group_name_H-M   'P 1'
#
loop_
_entity.id
_entity.type
_entity.pdbx_description
1 polymer ?
#
loop_
_entity_poly.entity_id
_entity_poly.type
_entity_poly.pdbx_seq_one_letter_code
_entity_poly.pdbx_strand_id
1 'polypeptide(L)'
;MNPRETERTRKESRWRRSARTSPQAREGGWLTEPLSGIFDESAQRRVLVWVAFTAAAALILEFVYLIGTQQPIAPPQQFAFWFGLAAFLAVPVVVRVTASTAAGSLVVLVAMSGLIIVPAYYQGGASAIFTIWFLLVPLMAGFLLGHRFAVLLGIVGVGIMSALFGLEALGRLPEPTASIDPVPAWLNLVMVIAFSATVGAVSSKAFLVSSRRIRDATRAEAAKSRALEEAIEGIAQVDGQGHFRSVNHSFASMHGCSIEDLLGSSAVGWVHPEDRAELDRAVAALGATEKTEVTLRGRRLDGRSFFENLVLVGNPDSDAGDHYWFARDVTRQKALTEQLNQSSKMEAIGRLAGGIAHDFNNLLMTILTATERLGDQIEGSPRTDRAKELLGWVDTAARRGALLTRQLLDFSHVQAPEYASIDVHESLDRLVDVLAPTLGLSIDVDSKLS
;
A
#
# COMPACT_ATOMS: atom_id res chain seq x y z
N MET A 1 -36.39 6.31 -29.08
CA MET A 1 -35.52 5.29 -28.46
C MET A 1 -35.39 5.67 -26.99
N ASN A 2 -35.89 4.83 -26.09
CA ASN A 2 -36.27 5.20 -24.72
C ASN A 2 -35.02 5.25 -23.80
N PRO A 3 -34.73 6.36 -23.09
CA PRO A 3 -33.53 6.49 -22.25
C PRO A 3 -33.46 5.52 -21.06
N ARG A 4 -34.54 4.77 -20.77
CA ARG A 4 -34.55 3.70 -19.75
C ARG A 4 -33.94 2.37 -20.23
N GLU A 5 -33.80 2.14 -21.55
CA GLU A 5 -33.19 0.91 -22.09
C GLU A 5 -31.66 0.98 -22.19
N THR A 6 -31.10 2.17 -22.38
CA THR A 6 -29.65 2.40 -22.40
C THR A 6 -29.00 2.30 -21.01
N GLU A 7 -29.74 2.56 -19.94
CA GLU A 7 -29.25 2.39 -18.57
C GLU A 7 -29.26 0.94 -18.09
N ARG A 8 -30.24 0.15 -18.56
CA ARG A 8 -30.35 -1.28 -18.25
C ARG A 8 -29.22 -2.09 -18.88
N THR A 9 -28.90 -1.81 -20.14
CA THR A 9 -27.76 -2.42 -20.86
C THR A 9 -26.40 -2.01 -20.29
N ARG A 10 -26.28 -0.78 -19.77
CA ARG A 10 -25.04 -0.31 -19.11
C ARG A 10 -24.84 -0.97 -17.73
N LYS A 11 -25.90 -1.17 -16.93
CA LYS A 11 -25.84 -1.92 -15.66
C LYS A 11 -25.53 -3.40 -15.87
N GLU A 12 -26.11 -4.05 -16.89
CA GLU A 12 -25.81 -5.46 -17.21
C GLU A 12 -24.35 -5.67 -17.69
N SER A 13 -23.79 -4.72 -18.44
CA SER A 13 -22.38 -4.78 -18.87
C SER A 13 -21.39 -4.54 -17.73
N ARG A 14 -21.80 -3.85 -16.65
CA ARG A 14 -20.98 -3.56 -15.47
C ARG A 14 -20.99 -4.74 -14.49
N TRP A 15 -22.14 -5.40 -14.30
CA TRP A 15 -22.25 -6.66 -13.56
C TRP A 15 -21.45 -7.80 -14.21
N ARG A 16 -21.44 -7.90 -15.55
CA ARG A 16 -20.59 -8.87 -16.26
C ARG A 16 -19.09 -8.57 -16.17
N ARG A 17 -18.69 -7.34 -15.83
CA ARG A 17 -17.29 -6.95 -15.63
C ARG A 17 -16.82 -7.10 -14.18
N SER A 18 -17.68 -6.85 -13.18
CA SER A 18 -17.34 -7.08 -11.76
C SER A 18 -17.39 -8.56 -11.35
N ALA A 19 -18.17 -9.38 -12.05
CA ALA A 19 -18.20 -10.83 -11.83
C ALA A 19 -16.94 -11.58 -12.37
N ARG A 20 -15.96 -10.87 -12.94
CA ARG A 20 -14.69 -11.46 -13.43
C ARG A 20 -13.51 -11.29 -12.46
N THR A 21 -13.72 -10.70 -11.29
CA THR A 21 -12.64 -10.45 -10.30
C THR A 21 -12.92 -11.02 -8.92
N SER A 22 -13.73 -12.08 -8.81
CA SER A 22 -13.82 -12.90 -7.59
C SER A 22 -12.88 -14.12 -7.69
N PRO A 23 -11.90 -14.32 -6.77
CA PRO A 23 -11.02 -15.49 -6.76
C PRO A 23 -11.66 -16.78 -6.22
N GLN A 24 -12.99 -16.87 -6.15
CA GLN A 24 -13.68 -18.00 -5.53
C GLN A 24 -14.86 -18.45 -6.39
N ALA A 25 -14.60 -19.46 -7.23
CA ALA A 25 -15.50 -20.54 -7.65
C ALA A 25 -14.90 -21.23 -8.90
N ARG A 26 -13.80 -21.97 -8.72
CA ARG A 26 -13.48 -23.09 -9.62
C ARG A 26 -13.97 -24.35 -8.92
N GLU A 27 -15.27 -24.59 -9.03
CA GLU A 27 -15.88 -25.85 -8.64
C GLU A 27 -15.29 -27.01 -9.46
N GLY A 28 -14.78 -28.02 -8.76
CA GLY A 28 -15.17 -29.41 -9.00
C GLY A 28 -14.81 -30.12 -10.31
N GLY A 29 -13.89 -29.62 -11.14
CA GLY A 29 -13.34 -30.42 -12.23
C GLY A 29 -12.34 -31.46 -11.71
N TRP A 30 -12.55 -32.75 -11.98
CA TRP A 30 -11.56 -33.83 -11.72
C TRP A 30 -10.19 -33.56 -12.36
N LEU A 31 -10.14 -32.65 -13.34
CA LEU A 31 -8.96 -32.14 -14.02
C LEU A 31 -8.49 -30.83 -13.38
N THR A 32 -7.91 -30.89 -12.17
CA THR A 32 -7.16 -29.73 -11.67
C THR A 32 -5.84 -29.67 -12.44
N GLU A 33 -5.70 -28.73 -13.38
CA GLU A 33 -4.44 -28.51 -14.09
C GLU A 33 -3.35 -28.11 -13.09
N PRO A 34 -2.35 -28.98 -12.85
CA PRO A 34 -1.52 -28.95 -11.65
C PRO A 34 -0.45 -27.86 -11.65
N LEU A 35 -0.42 -26.99 -12.66
CA LEU A 35 0.63 -26.01 -12.79
C LEU A 35 0.12 -24.58 -12.93
N SER A 36 -1.19 -24.32 -12.91
CA SER A 36 -1.73 -22.95 -12.98
C SER A 36 -1.20 -22.01 -11.87
N GLY A 37 -0.69 -22.55 -10.75
CA GLY A 37 -0.03 -21.79 -9.68
C GLY A 37 1.50 -21.68 -9.78
N ILE A 38 2.17 -22.45 -10.64
CA ILE A 38 3.65 -22.56 -10.69
C ILE A 38 4.23 -22.25 -12.09
N PHE A 39 3.56 -22.67 -13.16
CA PHE A 39 3.90 -22.36 -14.55
C PHE A 39 2.74 -21.63 -15.22
N ASP A 40 3.07 -20.67 -16.08
CA ASP A 40 2.11 -20.22 -17.08
C ASP A 40 1.81 -21.37 -18.05
N GLU A 41 0.57 -21.47 -18.53
CA GLU A 41 0.05 -22.51 -19.42
C GLU A 41 0.92 -22.63 -20.69
N SER A 42 1.46 -21.49 -21.15
CA SER A 42 2.40 -21.42 -22.26
C SER A 42 3.72 -22.15 -21.99
N ALA A 43 4.21 -22.10 -20.75
CA ALA A 43 5.47 -22.75 -20.35
C ALA A 43 5.28 -24.26 -20.23
N GLN A 44 4.19 -24.72 -19.61
CA GLN A 44 3.86 -26.14 -19.52
C GLN A 44 3.74 -26.76 -20.91
N ARG A 45 3.09 -26.07 -21.86
CA ARG A 45 2.99 -26.49 -23.26
C ARG A 45 4.36 -26.66 -23.93
N ARG A 46 5.29 -25.72 -23.72
CA ARG A 46 6.65 -25.81 -24.28
C ARG A 46 7.40 -27.02 -23.71
N VAL A 47 7.31 -27.25 -22.40
CA VAL A 47 7.97 -28.37 -21.73
C VAL A 47 7.43 -29.71 -22.25
N LEU A 48 6.11 -29.84 -22.35
CA LEU A 48 5.46 -31.06 -22.85
C LEU A 48 5.89 -31.41 -24.28
N VAL A 49 6.00 -30.40 -25.15
CA VAL A 49 6.48 -30.59 -26.54
C VAL A 49 7.96 -31.02 -26.56
N TRP A 50 8.81 -30.38 -25.75
CA TRP A 50 10.22 -30.77 -25.64
C TRP A 50 10.39 -32.21 -25.15
N VAL A 51 9.68 -32.59 -24.09
CA VAL A 51 9.69 -33.94 -23.54
C VAL A 51 9.31 -34.97 -24.60
N ALA A 52 8.25 -34.70 -25.38
CA ALA A 52 7.81 -35.59 -26.44
C ALA A 52 8.85 -35.74 -27.55
N PHE A 53 9.48 -34.65 -28.01
CA PHE A 53 10.54 -34.73 -29.02
C PHE A 53 11.79 -35.46 -28.52
N THR A 54 12.20 -35.20 -27.27
CA THR A 54 13.35 -35.90 -26.67
C THR A 54 13.06 -37.40 -26.55
N ALA A 55 11.86 -37.79 -26.11
CA ALA A 55 11.46 -39.19 -26.03
C ALA A 55 11.42 -39.86 -27.42
N ALA A 56 10.87 -39.17 -28.44
CA ALA A 56 10.87 -39.66 -29.82
C ALA A 56 12.29 -39.85 -30.39
N ALA A 57 13.18 -38.87 -30.16
CA ALA A 57 14.57 -38.97 -30.62
C ALA A 57 15.32 -40.13 -29.94
N ALA A 58 15.09 -40.32 -28.65
CA ALA A 58 15.70 -41.40 -27.89
C ALA A 58 15.21 -42.79 -28.35
N LEU A 59 13.91 -42.92 -28.63
CA LEU A 59 13.35 -44.10 -29.28
C LEU A 59 13.99 -44.41 -30.63
N ILE A 60 14.13 -43.40 -31.50
CA ILE A 60 14.76 -43.59 -32.81
C ILE A 60 16.19 -44.09 -32.64
N LEU A 61 16.95 -43.54 -31.70
CA LEU A 61 18.32 -43.95 -31.43
C LEU A 61 18.39 -45.42 -30.96
N GLU A 62 17.51 -45.82 -30.04
CA GLU A 62 17.41 -47.20 -29.55
C GLU A 62 17.06 -48.17 -30.70
N PHE A 63 16.14 -47.80 -31.57
CA PHE A 63 15.75 -48.63 -32.71
C PHE A 63 16.86 -48.79 -33.74
N VAL A 64 17.60 -47.71 -34.04
CA VAL A 64 18.78 -47.77 -34.91
C VAL A 64 19.84 -48.72 -34.33
N TYR A 65 20.04 -48.69 -33.02
CA TYR A 65 20.94 -49.61 -32.33
C TYR A 65 20.47 -51.07 -32.45
N LEU A 66 19.19 -51.35 -32.21
CA LEU A 66 18.63 -52.71 -32.29
C LEU A 66 18.72 -53.30 -33.70
N ILE A 67 18.47 -52.49 -34.74
CA ILE A 67 18.67 -52.90 -36.14
C ILE A 67 20.15 -53.16 -36.41
N GLY A 68 21.03 -52.26 -35.97
CA GLY A 68 22.48 -52.38 -36.18
C GLY A 68 23.10 -53.63 -35.55
N THR A 69 22.50 -54.13 -34.47
CA THR A 69 22.95 -55.31 -33.72
C THR A 69 22.24 -56.61 -34.13
N GLN A 70 21.33 -56.58 -35.10
CA GLN A 70 20.57 -57.75 -35.59
C GLN A 70 19.85 -58.53 -34.48
N GLN A 71 19.41 -57.83 -33.44
CA GLN A 71 18.69 -58.45 -32.32
C GLN A 71 17.26 -58.85 -32.75
N PRO A 72 16.79 -60.06 -32.41
CA PRO A 72 15.42 -60.47 -32.72
C PRO A 72 14.42 -59.69 -31.86
N ILE A 73 13.59 -58.86 -32.51
CA ILE A 73 12.52 -58.08 -31.84
C ILE A 73 11.17 -58.76 -32.10
N ALA A 74 10.43 -59.09 -31.05
CA ALA A 74 9.11 -59.70 -31.19
C ALA A 74 8.10 -58.73 -31.83
N PRO A 75 7.13 -59.20 -32.65
CA PRO A 75 6.13 -58.33 -33.28
C PRO A 75 5.38 -57.39 -32.32
N PRO A 76 5.02 -57.81 -31.10
CA PRO A 76 4.39 -56.91 -30.11
C PRO A 76 5.31 -55.77 -29.64
N GLN A 77 6.61 -56.02 -29.51
CA GLN A 77 7.58 -54.99 -29.14
C GLN A 77 7.78 -53.98 -30.28
N GLN A 78 7.80 -54.44 -31.54
CA GLN A 78 7.82 -53.56 -32.71
C GLN A 78 6.56 -52.68 -32.78
N PHE A 79 5.39 -53.25 -32.50
CA PHE A 79 4.14 -52.48 -32.43
C PHE A 79 4.19 -51.41 -31.33
N ALA A 80 4.61 -51.78 -30.12
CA ALA A 80 4.73 -50.84 -29.00
C ALA A 80 5.71 -49.69 -29.32
N PHE A 81 6.81 -50.00 -29.99
CA PHE A 81 7.77 -49.02 -30.48
C PHE A 81 7.13 -48.00 -31.44
N TRP A 82 6.51 -48.49 -32.53
CA TRP A 82 5.91 -47.61 -33.54
C TRP A 82 4.74 -46.79 -32.99
N PHE A 83 3.93 -47.41 -32.12
CA PHE A 83 2.85 -46.72 -31.43
C PHE A 83 3.38 -45.62 -30.51
N GLY A 84 4.40 -45.90 -29.71
CA GLY A 84 5.04 -44.92 -28.82
C GLY A 84 5.63 -43.75 -29.60
N LEU A 85 6.38 -44.03 -30.68
CA LEU A 85 6.96 -43.01 -31.54
C LEU A 85 5.88 -42.11 -32.18
N ALA A 86 4.82 -42.72 -32.74
CA ALA A 86 3.72 -41.97 -33.32
C ALA A 86 2.99 -41.11 -32.27
N ALA A 87 2.77 -41.65 -31.07
CA ALA A 87 2.13 -40.93 -29.98
C ALA A 87 2.96 -39.72 -29.52
N PHE A 88 4.28 -39.85 -29.35
CA PHE A 88 5.15 -38.71 -29.01
C PHE A 88 5.16 -37.64 -30.11
N LEU A 89 5.25 -38.03 -31.38
CA LEU A 89 5.20 -37.09 -32.50
C LEU A 89 3.83 -36.40 -32.64
N ALA A 90 2.75 -37.02 -32.16
CA ALA A 90 1.41 -36.45 -32.16
C ALA A 90 1.19 -35.39 -31.05
N VAL A 91 1.98 -35.37 -29.98
CA VAL A 91 1.79 -34.47 -28.83
C VAL A 91 1.69 -32.99 -29.23
N PRO A 92 2.57 -32.41 -30.08
CA PRO A 92 2.46 -31.00 -30.47
C PRO A 92 1.16 -30.69 -31.21
N VAL A 93 0.68 -31.65 -32.02
CA VAL A 93 -0.58 -31.53 -32.78
C VAL A 93 -1.76 -31.62 -31.83
N VAL A 94 -1.79 -32.61 -30.93
CA VAL A 94 -2.85 -32.80 -29.94
C VAL A 94 -3.01 -31.55 -29.08
N VAL A 95 -1.90 -31.01 -28.54
CA VAL A 95 -1.96 -29.81 -27.71
C VAL A 95 -2.40 -28.58 -28.53
N ARG A 96 -2.09 -28.52 -29.83
CA ARG A 96 -2.54 -27.44 -30.71
C ARG A 96 -4.02 -27.51 -31.05
N VAL A 97 -4.55 -28.70 -31.27
CA VAL A 97 -5.96 -28.92 -31.66
C VAL A 97 -6.88 -28.83 -30.44
N THR A 98 -6.50 -29.46 -29.33
CA THR A 98 -7.35 -29.53 -28.12
C THR A 98 -7.24 -28.30 -27.24
N ALA A 99 -6.21 -27.46 -27.46
CA ALA A 99 -5.84 -26.36 -26.56
C ALA A 99 -5.68 -26.80 -25.09
N SER A 100 -5.44 -28.10 -24.84
CA SER A 100 -5.34 -28.67 -23.50
C SER A 100 -3.97 -29.31 -23.29
N THR A 101 -3.27 -28.85 -22.24
CA THR A 101 -2.01 -29.47 -21.81
C THR A 101 -2.25 -30.85 -21.20
N ALA A 102 -3.40 -31.05 -20.56
CA ALA A 102 -3.80 -32.33 -19.98
C ALA A 102 -3.96 -33.42 -21.04
N ALA A 103 -4.58 -33.10 -22.19
CA ALA A 103 -4.77 -34.05 -23.29
C ALA A 103 -3.42 -34.55 -23.86
N GLY A 104 -2.46 -33.64 -24.10
CA GLY A 104 -1.13 -34.03 -24.55
C GLY A 104 -0.33 -34.80 -23.49
N SER A 105 -0.51 -34.47 -22.22
CA SER A 105 0.13 -35.18 -21.10
C SER A 105 -0.36 -36.61 -20.96
N LEU A 106 -1.66 -36.86 -21.20
CA LEU A 106 -2.24 -38.20 -21.22
C LEU A 106 -1.66 -39.04 -22.35
N VAL A 107 -1.49 -38.46 -23.55
CA VAL A 107 -0.86 -39.13 -24.70
C VAL A 107 0.57 -39.57 -24.37
N VAL A 108 1.37 -38.70 -23.75
CA VAL A 108 2.73 -39.02 -23.28
C VAL A 108 2.70 -40.19 -22.29
N LEU A 109 1.83 -40.14 -21.28
CA LEU A 109 1.78 -41.18 -20.24
C LEU A 109 1.33 -42.54 -20.78
N VAL A 110 0.36 -42.57 -21.69
CA VAL A 110 -0.10 -43.81 -22.35
C VAL A 110 1.02 -44.40 -23.21
N ALA A 111 1.69 -43.56 -24.01
CA ALA A 111 2.82 -43.98 -24.84
C ALA A 111 3.96 -44.56 -24.00
N MET A 112 4.35 -43.87 -22.92
CA MET A 112 5.38 -44.35 -22.00
C MET A 112 4.98 -45.66 -21.33
N SER A 113 3.74 -45.78 -20.85
CA SER A 113 3.29 -47.00 -20.18
C SER A 113 3.34 -48.21 -21.12
N GLY A 114 2.90 -48.06 -22.37
CA GLY A 114 2.98 -49.13 -23.37
C GLY A 114 4.43 -49.53 -23.71
N LEU A 115 5.32 -48.55 -23.83
CA LEU A 115 6.74 -48.75 -24.11
C LEU A 115 7.48 -49.43 -22.96
N ILE A 116 6.95 -49.36 -21.74
CA ILE A 116 7.56 -50.00 -20.56
C ILE A 116 6.99 -51.40 -20.35
N ILE A 117 5.66 -51.52 -20.37
CA ILE A 117 4.95 -52.76 -20.02
C ILE A 117 5.22 -53.86 -21.06
N VAL A 118 5.16 -53.52 -22.36
CA VAL A 118 5.29 -54.53 -23.41
C VAL A 118 6.70 -55.14 -23.43
N PRO A 119 7.80 -54.37 -23.48
CA PRO A 119 9.14 -54.95 -23.37
C PRO A 119 9.38 -55.68 -22.05
N ALA A 120 8.90 -55.15 -20.91
CA ALA A 120 9.05 -55.82 -19.62
C ALA A 120 8.41 -57.21 -19.60
N TYR A 121 7.22 -57.38 -20.20
CA TYR A 121 6.55 -58.67 -20.30
C TYR A 121 7.35 -59.70 -21.13
N TYR A 122 7.92 -59.28 -22.26
CA TYR A 122 8.63 -60.18 -23.18
C TYR A 122 10.12 -60.40 -22.82
N GLN A 123 10.69 -59.59 -21.93
CA GLN A 123 12.11 -59.68 -21.51
C GLN A 123 12.30 -60.25 -20.10
N GLY A 124 11.32 -61.00 -19.59
CA GLY A 124 11.45 -61.72 -18.32
C GLY A 124 10.86 -61.01 -17.09
N GLY A 125 9.95 -60.05 -17.27
CA GLY A 125 9.13 -59.54 -16.16
C GLY A 125 9.83 -58.50 -15.30
N ALA A 126 9.89 -58.72 -14.00
CA ALA A 126 10.41 -57.76 -13.04
C ALA A 126 11.94 -57.58 -13.14
N SER A 127 12.65 -58.58 -13.67
CA SER A 127 14.09 -58.50 -13.93
C SER A 127 14.47 -57.78 -15.22
N ALA A 128 13.48 -57.35 -16.03
CA ALA A 128 13.75 -56.67 -17.30
C ALA A 128 14.36 -55.28 -17.07
N ILE A 129 15.28 -54.88 -17.96
CA ILE A 129 15.98 -53.57 -17.94
C ILE A 129 14.98 -52.40 -17.93
N PHE A 130 13.81 -52.59 -18.57
CA PHE A 130 12.78 -51.56 -18.71
C PHE A 130 12.03 -51.24 -17.41
N THR A 131 12.16 -52.05 -16.35
CA THR A 131 11.39 -51.83 -15.12
C THR A 131 11.78 -50.55 -14.37
N ILE A 132 13.00 -50.05 -14.56
CA ILE A 132 13.46 -48.77 -13.99
C ILE A 132 12.58 -47.59 -14.43
N TRP A 133 11.95 -47.69 -15.61
CA TRP A 133 11.08 -46.65 -16.15
C TRP A 133 9.72 -46.57 -15.42
N PHE A 134 9.29 -47.59 -14.67
CA PHE A 134 8.04 -47.54 -13.89
C PHE A 134 8.08 -46.48 -12.77
N LEU A 135 9.26 -46.14 -12.25
CA LEU A 135 9.42 -45.05 -11.27
C LEU A 135 9.20 -43.66 -11.89
N LEU A 136 9.41 -43.57 -13.21
CA LEU A 136 9.39 -42.31 -13.94
C LEU A 136 7.98 -41.91 -14.38
N VAL A 137 7.09 -42.88 -14.60
CA VAL A 137 5.70 -42.65 -15.02
C VAL A 137 4.90 -41.87 -13.95
N PRO A 138 4.90 -42.24 -12.65
CA PRO A 138 4.22 -41.47 -11.60
C PRO A 138 4.84 -40.09 -11.39
N LEU A 139 6.16 -39.99 -11.49
CA LEU A 139 6.88 -38.71 -11.39
C LEU A 139 6.45 -37.75 -12.51
N MET A 140 6.39 -38.26 -13.74
CA MET A 140 5.94 -37.49 -14.90
C MET A 140 4.46 -37.14 -14.79
N ALA A 141 3.63 -38.05 -14.30
CA ALA A 141 2.21 -37.79 -14.06
C ALA A 141 1.99 -36.71 -13.00
N GLY A 142 2.79 -36.71 -11.94
CA GLY A 142 2.79 -35.66 -10.92
C GLY A 142 3.18 -34.31 -11.46
N PHE A 143 4.21 -34.28 -12.31
CA PHE A 143 4.67 -33.07 -12.96
C PHE A 143 3.63 -32.52 -13.96
N LEU A 144 3.02 -33.38 -14.78
CA LEU A 144 2.15 -32.95 -15.90
C LEU A 144 0.68 -32.81 -15.52
N LEU A 145 0.14 -33.71 -14.69
CA LEU A 145 -1.28 -33.83 -14.34
C LEU A 145 -1.57 -33.67 -12.83
N GLY A 146 -0.54 -33.68 -11.97
CA GLY A 146 -0.61 -33.28 -10.57
C GLY A 146 -0.52 -34.42 -9.58
N HIS A 147 -0.43 -34.05 -8.30
CA HIS A 147 -0.20 -35.01 -7.20
C HIS A 147 -1.20 -36.19 -7.19
N ARG A 148 -2.48 -35.97 -7.47
CA ARG A 148 -3.52 -37.02 -7.53
C ARG A 148 -3.23 -38.04 -8.63
N PHE A 149 -2.82 -37.59 -9.82
CA PHE A 149 -2.41 -38.46 -10.91
C PHE A 149 -1.09 -39.16 -10.62
N ALA A 150 -0.15 -38.49 -9.95
CA ALA A 150 1.09 -39.11 -9.47
C ALA A 150 0.79 -40.31 -8.57
N VAL A 151 -0.09 -40.13 -7.59
CA VAL A 151 -0.49 -41.19 -6.65
C VAL A 151 -1.23 -42.30 -7.37
N LEU A 152 -2.19 -41.97 -8.24
CA LEU A 152 -2.95 -42.96 -9.01
C LEU A 152 -2.04 -43.83 -9.89
N LEU A 153 -1.19 -43.21 -10.71
CA LEU A 153 -0.24 -43.93 -11.58
C LEU A 153 0.85 -44.65 -10.78
N GLY A 154 1.20 -44.16 -9.59
CA GLY A 154 2.04 -44.89 -8.64
C GLY A 154 1.41 -46.20 -8.19
N ILE A 155 0.15 -46.17 -7.75
CA ILE A 155 -0.59 -47.36 -7.33
C ILE A 155 -0.75 -48.34 -8.51
N VAL A 156 -1.12 -47.84 -9.68
CA VAL A 156 -1.25 -48.65 -10.90
C VAL A 156 0.09 -49.28 -11.28
N GLY A 157 1.18 -48.51 -11.23
CA GLY A 157 2.53 -48.99 -11.51
C GLY A 157 2.96 -50.11 -10.57
N VAL A 158 2.72 -49.96 -9.26
CA VAL A 158 2.98 -51.02 -8.26
C VAL A 158 2.15 -52.27 -8.54
N GLY A 159 0.88 -52.12 -8.89
CA GLY A 159 0.00 -53.23 -9.25
C GLY A 159 0.49 -54.00 -10.48
N ILE A 160 0.90 -53.29 -11.53
CA ILE A 160 1.43 -53.88 -12.76
C ILE A 160 2.77 -54.59 -12.48
N MET A 161 3.67 -53.97 -11.73
CA MET A 161 4.94 -54.59 -11.33
C MET A 161 4.72 -55.85 -10.49
N SER A 162 3.78 -55.81 -9.56
CA SER A 162 3.43 -56.98 -8.73
C SER A 162 2.82 -58.11 -9.57
N ALA A 163 2.02 -57.77 -10.59
CA ALA A 163 1.46 -58.76 -11.51
C ALA A 163 2.55 -59.38 -12.42
N LEU A 164 3.48 -58.57 -12.95
CA LEU A 164 4.61 -59.06 -13.73
C LEU A 164 5.50 -60.00 -12.89
N PHE A 165 5.82 -59.60 -11.65
CA PHE A 165 6.56 -60.44 -10.72
C PHE A 165 5.82 -61.74 -10.39
N GLY A 166 4.50 -61.69 -10.19
CA GLY A 166 3.70 -62.89 -9.97
C GLY A 166 3.70 -63.84 -11.17
N LEU A 167 3.63 -63.32 -12.40
CA LEU A 167 3.72 -64.11 -13.62
C LEU A 167 5.12 -64.73 -13.81
N GLU A 168 6.17 -63.99 -13.45
CA GLU A 168 7.55 -64.46 -13.43
C GLU A 168 7.74 -65.62 -12.44
N ALA A 169 7.30 -65.44 -11.20
CA ALA A 169 7.38 -66.46 -10.15
C ALA A 169 6.59 -67.74 -10.49
N LEU A 170 5.51 -67.62 -11.28
CA LEU A 170 4.71 -68.74 -11.77
C LEU A 170 5.25 -69.39 -13.05
N GLY A 171 6.36 -68.88 -13.60
CA GLY A 171 6.96 -69.39 -14.84
C GLY A 171 6.04 -69.25 -16.06
N ARG A 172 5.12 -68.28 -16.05
CA ARG A 172 4.16 -68.04 -17.14
C ARG A 172 4.60 -66.96 -18.13
N LEU A 173 5.75 -66.34 -17.89
CA LEU A 173 6.34 -65.38 -18.81
C LEU A 173 7.08 -66.09 -19.95
N PRO A 174 7.17 -65.46 -21.14
CA PRO A 174 8.05 -65.93 -22.21
C PRO A 174 9.50 -66.05 -21.72
N GLU A 175 10.24 -67.03 -22.23
CA GLU A 175 11.67 -67.09 -21.97
C GLU A 175 12.34 -65.79 -22.46
N PRO A 176 13.20 -65.15 -21.64
CA PRO A 176 13.81 -63.88 -21.99
C PRO A 176 14.65 -64.04 -23.26
N THR A 177 14.45 -63.13 -24.23
CA THR A 177 14.99 -63.28 -25.59
C THR A 177 16.51 -63.16 -25.72
N ALA A 178 17.24 -62.79 -24.67
CA ALA A 178 18.71 -62.93 -24.55
C ALA A 178 19.14 -62.52 -23.13
N SER A 179 20.38 -62.85 -22.74
CA SER A 179 21.04 -62.21 -21.60
C SER A 179 21.08 -60.69 -21.80
N ILE A 180 20.85 -59.92 -20.74
CA ILE A 180 20.94 -58.46 -20.74
C ILE A 180 22.28 -58.02 -21.34
N ASP A 181 22.25 -57.45 -22.54
CA ASP A 181 23.43 -56.84 -23.15
C ASP A 181 23.80 -55.59 -22.33
N PRO A 182 25.05 -55.48 -21.83
CA PRO A 182 25.46 -54.35 -21.01
C PRO A 182 25.38 -53.00 -21.73
N VAL A 183 25.48 -52.97 -23.07
CA VAL A 183 25.47 -51.70 -23.82
C VAL A 183 24.07 -51.07 -23.87
N PRO A 184 22.98 -51.77 -24.25
CA PRO A 184 21.61 -51.27 -24.14
C PRO A 184 21.19 -50.93 -22.70
N ALA A 185 21.64 -51.72 -21.73
CA ALA A 185 21.35 -51.47 -20.32
C ALA A 185 21.97 -50.14 -19.85
N TRP A 186 23.22 -49.90 -20.23
CA TRP A 186 23.92 -48.65 -19.91
C TRP A 186 23.29 -47.45 -20.63
N LEU A 187 22.92 -47.58 -21.91
CA LEU A 187 22.26 -46.52 -22.66
C LEU A 187 20.89 -46.15 -22.05
N ASN A 188 20.10 -47.15 -21.64
CA ASN A 188 18.83 -46.95 -20.96
C ASN A 188 19.02 -46.20 -19.63
N LEU A 189 20.02 -46.59 -18.82
CA LEU A 189 20.32 -45.89 -17.57
C LEU A 189 20.72 -44.43 -17.80
N VAL A 190 21.58 -44.15 -18.80
CA VAL A 190 21.99 -42.79 -19.17
C VAL A 190 20.78 -41.97 -19.62
N MET A 191 19.89 -42.55 -20.42
CA MET A 191 18.64 -41.90 -20.84
C MET A 191 17.74 -41.54 -19.66
N VAL A 192 17.52 -42.47 -18.72
CA VAL A 192 16.70 -42.22 -17.51
C VAL A 192 17.28 -41.07 -16.69
N ILE A 193 18.60 -41.05 -16.49
CA ILE A 193 19.29 -40.00 -15.71
C ILE A 193 19.21 -38.65 -16.43
N ALA A 194 19.54 -38.61 -17.73
CA ALA A 194 19.51 -37.38 -18.53
C ALA A 194 18.08 -36.80 -18.60
N PHE A 195 17.09 -37.67 -18.76
CA PHE A 195 15.69 -37.28 -18.78
C PHE A 195 15.21 -36.76 -17.41
N SER A 196 15.52 -37.48 -16.33
CA SER A 196 15.21 -37.06 -14.95
C SER A 196 15.86 -35.72 -14.59
N ALA A 197 17.11 -35.51 -14.99
CA ALA A 197 17.84 -34.25 -14.78
C ALA A 197 17.19 -33.08 -15.55
N THR A 198 16.76 -33.31 -16.79
CA THR A 198 16.10 -32.29 -17.61
C THR A 198 14.76 -31.86 -17.00
N VAL A 199 13.93 -32.84 -16.58
CA VAL A 199 12.66 -32.58 -15.90
C VAL A 199 12.90 -31.86 -14.57
N GLY A 200 13.89 -32.29 -13.78
CA GLY A 200 14.27 -31.65 -12.52
C GLY A 200 14.74 -30.20 -12.69
N ALA A 201 15.56 -29.91 -13.69
CA ALA A 201 16.07 -28.57 -13.97
C ALA A 201 14.96 -27.59 -14.41
N VAL A 202 14.04 -28.05 -15.24
CA VAL A 202 12.87 -27.26 -15.67
C VAL A 202 11.92 -27.00 -14.49
N SER A 203 11.67 -28.03 -13.67
CA SER A 203 10.84 -27.92 -12.46
C SER A 203 11.42 -26.94 -11.45
N SER A 204 12.73 -27.02 -11.20
CA SER A 204 13.44 -26.14 -10.26
C SER A 204 13.42 -24.68 -10.69
N LYS A 205 13.68 -24.39 -11.98
CA LYS A 205 13.63 -23.02 -12.51
C LYS A 205 12.25 -22.38 -12.35
N ALA A 206 11.17 -23.14 -12.61
CA ALA A 206 9.82 -22.62 -12.47
C ALA A 206 9.37 -22.46 -11.02
N PHE A 207 9.79 -23.36 -10.14
CA PHE A 207 9.57 -23.22 -8.69
C PHE A 207 10.25 -21.95 -8.15
N LEU A 208 11.47 -21.65 -8.58
CA LEU A 208 12.18 -20.44 -8.17
C LEU A 208 11.51 -19.16 -8.68
N VAL A 209 10.96 -19.17 -9.90
CA VAL A 209 10.27 -18.00 -10.49
C VAL A 209 8.94 -17.71 -9.81
N SER A 210 8.12 -18.73 -9.54
CA SER A 210 6.84 -18.57 -8.82
C SER A 210 7.04 -18.07 -7.39
N SER A 211 8.03 -18.62 -6.67
CA SER A 211 8.39 -18.17 -5.32
C SER A 211 8.86 -16.70 -5.28
N ARG A 212 9.52 -16.22 -6.34
CA ARG A 212 9.90 -14.79 -6.45
C ARG A 212 8.67 -13.91 -6.66
N ARG A 213 7.75 -14.28 -7.55
CA ARG A 213 6.53 -13.50 -7.82
C ARG A 213 5.66 -13.32 -6.58
N ILE A 214 5.50 -14.37 -5.79
CA ILE A 214 4.74 -14.30 -4.53
C ILE A 214 5.45 -13.35 -3.55
N ARG A 215 6.77 -13.50 -3.37
CA ARG A 215 7.57 -12.63 -2.50
C ARG A 215 7.53 -11.17 -2.94
N ASP A 216 7.67 -10.89 -4.23
CA ASP A 216 7.66 -9.55 -4.77
C ASP A 216 6.28 -8.91 -4.66
N ALA A 217 5.21 -9.67 -4.86
CA ALA A 217 3.84 -9.21 -4.61
C ALA A 217 3.62 -8.84 -3.13
N THR A 218 3.99 -9.72 -2.21
CA THR A 218 3.91 -9.43 -0.75
C THR A 218 4.78 -8.24 -0.35
N ARG A 219 5.96 -8.07 -0.95
CA ARG A 219 6.83 -6.91 -0.68
C ARG A 219 6.25 -5.62 -1.22
N ALA A 220 5.67 -5.64 -2.42
CA ALA A 220 5.05 -4.46 -3.02
C ALA A 220 3.81 -4.02 -2.22
N GLU A 221 3.02 -4.97 -1.73
CA GLU A 221 1.87 -4.72 -0.87
C GLU A 221 2.30 -4.17 0.50
N ALA A 222 3.31 -4.78 1.14
CA ALA A 222 3.88 -4.26 2.39
C ALA A 222 4.50 -2.87 2.23
N ALA A 223 5.18 -2.60 1.10
CA ALA A 223 5.75 -1.29 0.80
C ALA A 223 4.65 -0.23 0.59
N LYS A 224 3.55 -0.58 -0.09
CA LYS A 224 2.37 0.31 -0.22
C LYS A 224 1.72 0.60 1.12
N SER A 225 1.55 -0.42 1.96
CA SER A 225 0.99 -0.27 3.32
C SER A 225 1.85 0.68 4.16
N ARG A 226 3.19 0.49 4.15
CA ARG A 226 4.12 1.38 4.84
C ARG A 226 4.10 2.80 4.30
N ALA A 227 4.05 2.96 2.98
CA ALA A 227 3.98 4.30 2.37
C ALA A 227 2.68 5.03 2.73
N LEU A 228 1.55 4.32 2.89
CA LEU A 228 0.30 4.89 3.39
C LEU A 228 0.39 5.29 4.87
N GLU A 229 1.04 4.46 5.70
CA GLU A 229 1.30 4.77 7.12
C GLU A 229 2.28 5.95 7.30
N GLU A 230 3.26 6.10 6.42
CA GLU A 230 4.17 7.26 6.43
C GLU A 230 3.53 8.53 5.85
N ALA A 231 2.66 8.40 4.84
CA ALA A 231 2.01 9.55 4.20
C ALA A 231 0.82 10.11 4.99
N ILE A 232 0.19 9.28 5.84
CA ILE A 232 -0.99 9.67 6.62
C ILE A 232 -0.75 9.41 8.11
N GLU A 233 -0.73 10.49 8.88
CA GLU A 233 -0.43 10.50 10.32
C GLU A 233 -1.45 9.76 11.18
N GLY A 234 -2.66 9.47 10.69
CA GLY A 234 -3.62 8.64 11.39
C GLY A 234 -4.62 8.02 10.44
N ILE A 235 -4.83 6.71 10.52
CA ILE A 235 -5.81 5.97 9.74
C ILE A 235 -6.69 5.20 10.69
N ALA A 236 -8.00 5.38 10.56
CA ALA A 236 -9.00 4.61 11.27
C ALA A 236 -10.13 4.18 10.34
N GLN A 237 -10.72 3.02 10.60
CA GLN A 237 -11.92 2.52 9.94
C GLN A 237 -13.06 2.55 10.95
N VAL A 238 -14.18 3.15 10.56
CA VAL A 238 -15.37 3.28 11.38
C VAL A 238 -16.51 2.53 10.70
N ASP A 239 -17.24 1.74 11.47
CA ASP A 239 -18.41 1.01 10.98
C ASP A 239 -19.64 1.92 10.82
N GLY A 240 -20.68 1.41 10.17
CA GLY A 240 -21.96 2.12 10.04
C GLY A 240 -22.67 2.48 11.36
N GLN A 241 -22.22 1.96 12.51
CA GLN A 241 -22.71 2.33 13.84
C GLN A 241 -21.85 3.40 14.53
N GLY A 242 -20.74 3.84 13.91
CA GLY A 242 -19.85 4.85 14.45
C GLY A 242 -18.78 4.30 15.41
N HIS A 243 -18.46 3.01 15.37
CA HIS A 243 -17.41 2.39 16.18
C HIS A 243 -16.16 2.09 15.36
N PHE A 244 -14.98 2.19 15.99
CA PHE A 244 -13.72 1.86 15.32
C PHE A 244 -13.57 0.35 15.10
N ARG A 245 -13.44 -0.07 13.84
CA ARG A 245 -13.10 -1.46 13.46
C ARG A 245 -11.59 -1.71 13.37
N SER A 246 -10.85 -0.69 12.96
CA SER A 246 -9.40 -0.77 12.76
C SER A 246 -8.80 0.60 12.96
N VAL A 247 -7.63 0.68 13.59
CA VAL A 247 -6.87 1.93 13.76
C VAL A 247 -5.38 1.62 13.60
N ASN A 248 -4.64 2.52 12.97
CA ASN A 248 -3.19 2.42 12.91
C ASN A 248 -2.52 3.01 14.17
N HIS A 249 -1.25 2.67 14.37
CA HIS A 249 -0.46 3.12 15.53
C HIS A 249 -0.38 4.65 15.62
N SER A 250 -0.30 5.33 14.48
CA SER A 250 -0.14 6.78 14.42
C SER A 250 -1.42 7.52 14.88
N PHE A 251 -2.61 7.00 14.53
CA PHE A 251 -3.89 7.51 15.04
C PHE A 251 -4.01 7.35 16.56
N ALA A 252 -3.62 6.19 17.08
CA ALA A 252 -3.62 5.91 18.53
C ALA A 252 -2.62 6.82 19.29
N SER A 253 -1.42 7.00 18.75
CA SER A 253 -0.38 7.90 19.30
C SER A 253 -0.85 9.36 19.34
N MET A 254 -1.57 9.82 18.30
CA MET A 254 -2.14 11.16 18.23
C MET A 254 -3.14 11.42 19.37
N HIS A 255 -3.95 10.41 19.70
CA HIS A 255 -4.91 10.44 20.81
C HIS A 255 -4.28 10.09 22.18
N GLY A 256 -3.01 9.68 22.21
CA GLY A 256 -2.29 9.32 23.42
C GLY A 256 -2.81 8.06 24.12
N CYS A 257 -3.36 7.12 23.37
CA CYS A 257 -3.93 5.86 23.88
C CYS A 257 -3.40 4.65 23.09
N SER A 258 -3.76 3.44 23.54
CA SER A 258 -3.43 2.22 22.81
C SER A 258 -4.47 1.95 21.71
N ILE A 259 -4.08 1.12 20.72
CA ILE A 259 -5.01 0.62 19.69
C ILE A 259 -6.20 -0.10 20.34
N GLU A 260 -5.96 -0.84 21.42
CA GLU A 260 -6.97 -1.63 22.14
C GLU A 260 -8.03 -0.75 22.80
N ASP A 261 -7.67 0.45 23.27
CA ASP A 261 -8.62 1.41 23.85
C ASP A 261 -9.58 1.99 22.79
N LEU A 262 -9.12 2.06 21.54
CA LEU A 262 -9.86 2.63 20.43
C LEU A 262 -10.76 1.60 19.77
N LEU A 263 -10.28 0.36 19.57
CA LEU A 263 -11.05 -0.70 18.90
C LEU A 263 -12.39 -0.96 19.60
N GLY A 264 -13.47 -0.90 18.83
CA GLY A 264 -14.84 -1.08 19.32
C GLY A 264 -15.40 0.11 20.12
N SER A 265 -14.60 1.14 20.41
CA SER A 265 -15.09 2.37 21.04
C SER A 265 -15.81 3.27 20.03
N SER A 266 -16.70 4.12 20.53
CA SER A 266 -17.43 5.09 19.70
C SER A 266 -16.51 6.22 19.24
N ALA A 267 -16.42 6.44 17.93
CA ALA A 267 -15.55 7.46 17.33
C ALA A 267 -15.91 8.88 17.77
N VAL A 268 -17.20 9.17 17.97
CA VAL A 268 -17.71 10.46 18.50
C VAL A 268 -17.22 10.73 19.93
N GLY A 269 -16.89 9.68 20.69
CA GLY A 269 -16.33 9.80 22.05
C GLY A 269 -14.96 10.46 22.11
N TRP A 270 -14.22 10.40 21.00
CA TRP A 270 -12.86 10.93 20.86
C TRP A 270 -12.81 12.31 20.23
N VAL A 271 -13.97 12.88 19.87
CA VAL A 271 -14.11 14.26 19.42
C VAL A 271 -14.62 15.15 20.55
N HIS A 272 -14.12 16.38 20.62
CA HIS A 272 -14.53 17.39 21.59
C HIS A 272 -16.04 17.63 21.54
N PRO A 273 -16.74 17.77 22.69
CA PRO A 273 -18.21 17.83 22.73
C PRO A 273 -18.84 18.89 21.83
N GLU A 274 -18.22 20.07 21.71
CA GLU A 274 -18.70 21.19 20.88
C GLU A 274 -18.62 20.89 19.37
N ASP A 275 -17.73 20.00 18.95
CA ASP A 275 -17.43 19.72 17.54
C ASP A 275 -18.16 18.47 17.03
N ARG A 276 -18.88 17.74 17.90
CA ARG A 276 -19.63 16.52 17.55
C ARG A 276 -20.71 16.78 16.49
N ALA A 277 -21.41 17.91 16.58
CA ALA A 277 -22.41 18.28 15.58
C ALA A 277 -21.81 18.60 14.20
N GLU A 278 -20.53 18.96 14.14
CA GLU A 278 -19.81 19.18 12.89
C GLU A 278 -19.35 17.85 12.28
N LEU A 279 -18.88 16.92 13.11
CA LEU A 279 -18.60 15.54 12.70
C LEU A 279 -19.85 14.87 12.12
N ASP A 280 -21.00 14.95 12.79
CA ASP A 280 -22.24 14.34 12.33
C ASP A 280 -22.67 14.90 10.97
N ARG A 281 -22.49 16.21 10.75
CA ARG A 281 -22.73 16.85 9.44
C ARG A 281 -21.78 16.33 8.37
N ALA A 282 -20.51 16.14 8.70
CA ALA A 282 -19.51 15.62 7.76
C ALA A 282 -19.78 14.15 7.39
N VAL A 283 -20.16 13.31 8.35
CA VAL A 283 -20.54 11.91 8.11
C VAL A 283 -21.82 11.83 7.28
N ALA A 284 -22.83 12.67 7.57
CA ALA A 284 -24.06 12.74 6.77
C ALA A 284 -23.78 13.18 5.31
N ALA A 285 -22.85 14.11 5.10
CA ALA A 285 -22.44 14.56 3.77
C ALA A 285 -21.76 13.45 2.95
N LEU A 286 -21.10 12.49 3.59
CA LEU A 286 -20.49 11.32 2.94
C LEU A 286 -21.50 10.47 2.17
N GLY A 287 -22.77 10.47 2.57
CA GLY A 287 -23.84 9.80 1.82
C GLY A 287 -24.10 10.41 0.44
N ALA A 288 -23.74 11.69 0.24
CA ALA A 288 -23.88 12.41 -1.02
C ALA A 288 -22.54 12.60 -1.76
N THR A 289 -21.40 12.54 -1.05
CA THR A 289 -20.06 12.78 -1.60
C THR A 289 -19.10 11.64 -1.27
N GLU A 290 -18.27 11.20 -2.22
CA GLU A 290 -17.28 10.11 -1.97
C GLU A 290 -16.23 10.46 -0.90
N LYS A 291 -15.99 11.75 -0.66
CA LYS A 291 -15.00 12.27 0.29
C LYS A 291 -15.50 13.56 0.94
N THR A 292 -15.30 13.69 2.25
CA THR A 292 -15.57 14.90 3.03
C THR A 292 -14.37 15.24 3.90
N GLU A 293 -14.11 16.53 4.12
CA GLU A 293 -13.00 17.00 4.95
C GLU A 293 -13.52 17.98 6.00
N VAL A 294 -13.06 17.83 7.23
CA VAL A 294 -13.48 18.64 8.36
C VAL A 294 -12.34 18.80 9.36
N THR A 295 -12.17 20.00 9.91
CA THR A 295 -11.20 20.25 10.98
C THR A 295 -11.94 20.34 12.30
N LEU A 296 -11.59 19.48 13.25
CA LEU A 296 -12.26 19.34 14.54
C LEU A 296 -11.23 19.38 15.68
N ARG A 297 -11.71 19.44 16.92
CA ARG A 297 -10.88 19.19 18.10
C ARG A 297 -10.97 17.72 18.50
N GLY A 298 -9.86 17.01 18.35
CA GLY A 298 -9.69 15.66 18.89
C GLY A 298 -9.40 15.72 20.39
N ARG A 299 -9.82 14.68 21.13
CA ARG A 299 -9.62 14.55 22.57
C ARG A 299 -8.59 13.47 22.87
N ARG A 300 -7.56 13.81 23.63
CA ARG A 300 -6.57 12.86 24.12
C ARG A 300 -7.07 12.16 25.37
N LEU A 301 -6.48 11.00 25.68
CA LEU A 301 -6.80 10.24 26.90
C LEU A 301 -6.49 11.05 28.19
N ASP A 302 -5.51 11.94 28.14
CA ASP A 302 -5.15 12.86 29.24
C ASP A 302 -6.12 14.04 29.42
N GLY A 303 -7.17 14.11 28.60
CA GLY A 303 -8.19 15.16 28.62
C GLY A 303 -7.81 16.43 27.83
N ARG A 304 -6.59 16.53 27.29
CA ARG A 304 -6.21 17.66 26.44
C ARG A 304 -6.91 17.56 25.08
N SER A 305 -7.16 18.72 24.49
CA SER A 305 -7.68 18.82 23.13
C SER A 305 -6.58 19.26 22.18
N PHE A 306 -6.63 18.77 20.95
CA PHE A 306 -5.73 19.17 19.86
C PHE A 306 -6.55 19.36 18.58
N PHE A 307 -6.03 20.10 17.62
CA PHE A 307 -6.74 20.28 16.35
C PHE A 307 -6.36 19.17 15.40
N GLU A 308 -7.35 18.43 14.93
CA GLU A 308 -7.19 17.42 13.90
C GLU A 308 -7.91 17.82 12.63
N ASN A 309 -7.26 17.59 11.49
CA ASN A 309 -7.92 17.62 10.21
C ASN A 309 -8.28 16.19 9.82
N LEU A 310 -9.58 15.93 9.66
CA LEU A 310 -10.13 14.63 9.34
C LEU A 310 -10.66 14.62 7.90
N VAL A 311 -10.14 13.68 7.13
CA VAL A 311 -10.68 13.34 5.81
C VAL A 311 -11.43 12.02 5.93
N LEU A 312 -12.73 12.07 5.64
CA LEU A 312 -13.66 10.96 5.64
C LEU A 312 -13.80 10.43 4.22
N VAL A 313 -13.68 9.11 4.01
CA VAL A 313 -13.84 8.47 2.70
C VAL A 313 -14.75 7.24 2.85
N GLY A 314 -15.80 7.17 2.05
CA GLY A 314 -16.73 6.03 2.08
C GLY A 314 -16.06 4.73 1.62
N ASN A 315 -16.41 3.60 2.24
CA ASN A 315 -15.93 2.29 1.80
C ASN A 315 -16.92 1.68 0.77
N PRO A 316 -16.57 1.60 -0.52
CA PRO A 316 -17.48 1.09 -1.56
C PRO A 316 -17.71 -0.43 -1.51
N ASP A 317 -16.84 -1.17 -0.83
CA ASP A 317 -16.84 -2.63 -0.80
C ASP A 317 -17.43 -3.22 0.50
N SER A 318 -17.94 -2.37 1.42
CA SER A 318 -18.50 -2.78 2.72
C SER A 318 -19.96 -2.38 2.88
N ASP A 319 -20.57 -2.76 4.02
CA ASP A 319 -21.94 -2.42 4.40
C ASP A 319 -22.20 -0.90 4.36
N ALA A 320 -23.47 -0.53 4.15
CA ALA A 320 -23.88 0.86 4.07
C ALA A 320 -23.53 1.63 5.37
N GLY A 321 -22.63 2.60 5.26
CA GLY A 321 -22.20 3.47 6.36
C GLY A 321 -20.75 3.28 6.82
N ASP A 322 -20.07 2.23 6.38
CA ASP A 322 -18.65 2.03 6.67
C ASP A 322 -17.77 3.06 5.94
N HIS A 323 -16.81 3.64 6.67
CA HIS A 323 -15.94 4.69 6.14
C HIS A 323 -14.56 4.72 6.80
N TYR A 324 -13.61 5.36 6.13
CA TYR A 324 -12.26 5.57 6.61
C TYR A 324 -12.06 7.01 7.06
N TRP A 325 -11.31 7.18 8.15
CA TRP A 325 -10.86 8.45 8.70
C TRP A 325 -9.37 8.55 8.48
N PHE A 326 -8.95 9.65 7.85
CA PHE A 326 -7.56 10.02 7.69
C PHE A 326 -7.33 11.29 8.50
N ALA A 327 -6.61 11.16 9.62
CA ALA A 327 -6.37 12.24 10.58
C ALA A 327 -4.96 12.84 10.40
N ARG A 328 -4.86 14.14 10.63
CA ARG A 328 -3.59 14.88 10.71
C ARG A 328 -3.65 15.85 11.87
N ASP A 329 -2.61 15.89 12.70
CA ASP A 329 -2.52 16.88 13.79
C ASP A 329 -2.08 18.23 13.20
N VAL A 330 -3.00 19.18 13.16
CA VAL A 330 -2.77 20.52 12.61
C VAL A 330 -2.58 21.57 13.71
N THR A 331 -2.39 21.15 14.97
CA THR A 331 -2.27 22.05 16.14
C THR A 331 -1.12 23.03 15.98
N ARG A 332 0.08 22.52 15.63
CA ARG A 332 1.26 23.35 15.40
C ARG A 332 1.06 24.30 14.22
N GLN A 333 0.49 23.80 13.12
CA GLN A 333 0.24 24.59 11.93
C GLN A 333 -0.74 25.75 12.23
N LYS A 334 -1.85 25.48 12.91
CA LYS A 334 -2.80 26.52 13.35
C LYS A 334 -2.16 27.54 14.27
N ALA A 335 -1.38 27.10 15.25
CA ALA A 335 -0.69 28.01 16.17
C ALA A 335 0.26 28.97 15.43
N LEU A 336 1.03 28.46 14.46
CA LEU A 336 1.91 29.29 13.62
C LEU A 336 1.11 30.24 12.73
N THR A 337 0.02 29.77 12.10
CA THR A 337 -0.84 30.61 11.26
C THR A 337 -1.44 31.76 12.07
N GLU A 338 -1.89 31.51 13.30
CA GLU A 338 -2.44 32.56 14.17
C GLU A 338 -1.36 33.56 14.60
N GLN A 339 -0.16 33.09 14.93
CA GLN A 339 0.98 33.97 15.25
C GLN A 339 1.35 34.87 14.06
N LEU A 340 1.39 34.31 12.84
CA LEU A 340 1.66 35.08 11.63
C LEU A 340 0.56 36.12 11.36
N ASN A 341 -0.71 35.73 11.53
CA ASN A 341 -1.83 36.66 11.38
C ASN A 341 -1.75 37.82 12.39
N GLN A 342 -1.42 37.52 13.66
CA GLN A 342 -1.26 38.54 14.68
C GLN A 342 -0.06 39.46 14.39
N SER A 343 1.07 38.90 13.95
CA SER A 343 2.25 39.69 13.55
C SER A 343 1.94 40.61 12.37
N SER A 344 1.22 40.12 11.36
CA SER A 344 0.85 40.93 10.18
C SER A 344 -0.12 42.07 10.54
N LYS A 345 -1.08 41.81 11.44
CA LYS A 345 -1.94 42.88 11.99
C LYS A 345 -1.11 43.94 12.71
N MET A 346 -0.15 43.52 13.52
CA MET A 346 0.72 44.44 14.27
C MET A 346 1.62 45.26 13.33
N GLU A 347 2.16 44.66 12.29
CA GLU A 347 2.96 45.36 11.27
C GLU A 347 2.14 46.40 10.51
N ALA A 348 0.88 46.07 10.16
CA ALA A 348 -0.03 46.99 9.49
C ALA A 348 -0.40 48.19 10.39
N ILE A 349 -0.70 47.94 11.66
CA ILE A 349 -0.92 49.00 12.68
C ILE A 349 0.36 49.83 12.85
N GLY A 350 1.51 49.16 12.88
CA GLY A 350 2.87 49.71 12.88
C GLY A 350 3.10 50.81 11.83
N ARG A 351 2.91 50.45 10.56
CA ARG A 351 3.09 51.37 9.42
C ARG A 351 2.09 52.52 9.42
N LEU A 352 0.82 52.26 9.76
CA LEU A 352 -0.21 53.30 9.81
C LEU A 352 0.06 54.30 10.92
N ALA A 353 0.38 53.82 12.13
CA ALA A 353 0.76 54.66 13.25
C ALA A 353 2.01 55.49 12.93
N GLY A 354 3.03 54.88 12.29
CA GLY A 354 4.23 55.57 11.83
C GLY A 354 3.98 56.78 10.95
N GLY A 355 3.16 56.61 9.91
CA GLY A 355 2.80 57.69 8.98
C GLY A 355 1.95 58.78 9.64
N ILE A 356 0.91 58.40 10.39
CA ILE A 356 0.01 59.34 11.08
C ILE A 356 0.78 60.14 12.13
N ALA A 357 1.66 59.49 12.87
CA ALA A 357 2.43 60.11 13.94
C ALA A 357 3.47 61.12 13.43
N HIS A 358 4.13 60.80 12.32
CA HIS A 358 5.00 61.77 11.63
C HIS A 358 4.23 63.03 11.25
N ASP A 359 3.04 62.88 10.67
CA ASP A 359 2.22 64.02 10.22
C ASP A 359 1.67 64.83 11.39
N PHE A 360 1.26 64.18 12.49
CA PHE A 360 0.86 64.87 13.71
C PHE A 360 2.01 65.65 14.36
N ASN A 361 3.21 65.06 14.43
CA ASN A 361 4.38 65.76 14.97
C ASN A 361 4.74 66.99 14.12
N ASN A 362 4.57 66.91 12.80
CA ASN A 362 4.79 68.06 11.91
C ASN A 362 3.81 69.20 12.19
N LEU A 363 2.51 68.88 12.36
CA LEU A 363 1.49 69.87 12.70
C LEU A 363 1.73 70.49 14.08
N LEU A 364 2.07 69.66 15.08
CA LEU A 364 2.33 70.12 16.44
C LEU A 364 3.57 71.00 16.52
N MET A 365 4.65 70.64 15.84
CA MET A 365 5.87 71.46 15.76
C MET A 365 5.58 72.83 15.12
N THR A 366 4.72 72.86 14.10
CA THR A 366 4.27 74.11 13.47
C THR A 366 3.45 74.96 14.44
N ILE A 367 2.53 74.35 15.20
CA ILE A 367 1.73 75.02 16.22
C ILE A 367 2.64 75.60 17.32
N LEU A 368 3.56 74.79 17.87
CA LEU A 368 4.54 75.21 18.87
C LEU A 368 5.34 76.42 18.37
N THR A 369 5.90 76.32 17.17
CA THR A 369 6.72 77.39 16.58
C THR A 369 5.90 78.68 16.38
N ALA A 370 4.65 78.55 15.94
CA ALA A 370 3.76 79.70 15.77
C ALA A 370 3.40 80.35 17.11
N THR A 371 3.16 79.55 18.16
CA THR A 371 2.87 80.06 19.50
C THR A 371 4.07 80.72 20.16
N GLU A 372 5.27 80.17 19.98
CA GLU A 372 6.54 80.78 20.45
C GLU A 372 6.74 82.16 19.80
N ARG A 373 6.64 82.24 18.46
CA ARG A 373 6.80 83.51 17.73
C ARG A 373 5.73 84.56 18.05
N LEU A 374 4.50 84.13 18.30
CA LEU A 374 3.44 85.03 18.75
C LEU A 374 3.72 85.53 20.17
N GLY A 375 4.22 84.69 21.06
CA GLY A 375 4.64 85.08 22.41
C GLY A 375 5.64 86.23 22.40
N ASP A 376 6.66 86.11 21.54
CA ASP A 376 7.69 87.14 21.34
C ASP A 376 7.12 88.46 20.78
N GLN A 377 6.12 88.39 19.90
CA GLN A 377 5.53 89.57 19.25
C GLN A 377 4.53 90.34 20.12
N ILE A 378 3.94 89.71 21.14
CA ILE A 378 2.90 90.32 21.98
C ILE A 378 3.53 91.02 23.21
N GLU A 379 4.84 91.03 23.32
CA GLU A 379 5.58 91.68 24.41
C GLU A 379 5.42 93.21 24.32
N GLY A 380 4.74 93.83 25.32
CA GLY A 380 4.49 95.28 25.39
C GLY A 380 3.06 95.75 25.07
N SER A 381 2.10 94.84 24.89
CA SER A 381 0.68 95.13 24.63
C SER A 381 -0.17 95.26 25.91
N PRO A 382 -1.25 96.06 25.95
CA PRO A 382 -2.18 96.12 27.09
C PRO A 382 -2.91 94.79 27.38
N ARG A 383 -2.84 93.81 26.47
CA ARG A 383 -3.44 92.47 26.61
C ARG A 383 -2.39 91.36 26.75
N THR A 384 -1.12 91.70 26.99
CA THR A 384 0.00 90.75 27.02
C THR A 384 -0.22 89.59 27.97
N ASP A 385 -0.72 89.83 29.19
CA ASP A 385 -0.83 88.76 30.20
C ASP A 385 -1.83 87.67 29.79
N ARG A 386 -3.02 88.08 29.28
CA ARG A 386 -4.06 87.15 28.82
C ARG A 386 -3.63 86.38 27.57
N ALA A 387 -2.87 87.04 26.68
CA ALA A 387 -2.35 86.41 25.47
C ALA A 387 -1.22 85.41 25.78
N LYS A 388 -0.31 85.74 26.71
CA LYS A 388 0.73 84.84 27.21
C LYS A 388 0.12 83.59 27.87
N GLU A 389 -0.96 83.75 28.64
CA GLU A 389 -1.68 82.63 29.27
C GLU A 389 -2.29 81.67 28.23
N LEU A 390 -3.00 82.21 27.22
CA LEU A 390 -3.60 81.40 26.14
C LEU A 390 -2.54 80.68 25.28
N LEU A 391 -1.41 81.34 25.00
CA LEU A 391 -0.29 80.73 24.29
C LEU A 391 0.36 79.61 25.10
N GLY A 392 0.50 79.78 26.41
CA GLY A 392 0.99 78.73 27.31
C GLY A 392 0.09 77.48 27.32
N TRP A 393 -1.23 77.66 27.23
CA TRP A 393 -2.17 76.53 27.13
C TRP A 393 -2.04 75.78 25.81
N VAL A 394 -1.85 76.50 24.69
CA VAL A 394 -1.66 75.89 23.37
C VAL A 394 -0.32 75.17 23.29
N ASP A 395 0.77 75.74 23.79
CA ASP A 395 2.09 75.09 23.86
C ASP A 395 2.02 73.81 24.72
N THR A 396 1.40 73.88 25.90
CA THR A 396 1.23 72.71 26.78
C THR A 396 0.42 71.60 26.11
N ALA A 397 -0.70 71.95 25.47
CA ALA A 397 -1.52 71.00 24.73
C ALA A 397 -0.77 70.38 23.55
N ALA A 398 0.03 71.17 22.84
CA ALA A 398 0.79 70.70 21.69
C ALA A 398 1.95 69.78 22.09
N ARG A 399 2.68 70.10 23.16
CA ARG A 399 3.72 69.22 23.74
C ARG A 399 3.12 67.89 24.21
N ARG A 400 1.95 67.93 24.84
CA ARG A 400 1.24 66.72 25.28
C ARG A 400 0.79 65.86 24.10
N GLY A 401 0.31 66.47 23.02
CA GLY A 401 0.01 65.79 21.77
C GLY A 401 1.23 65.11 21.15
N ALA A 402 2.39 65.76 21.18
CA ALA A 402 3.63 65.22 20.62
C ALA A 402 4.14 64.02 21.44
N LEU A 403 4.01 64.08 22.77
CA LEU A 403 4.34 62.97 23.67
C LEU A 403 3.48 61.72 23.37
N LEU A 404 2.15 61.89 23.27
CA LEU A 404 1.22 60.78 22.97
C LEU A 404 1.49 60.17 21.59
N THR A 405 1.82 61.03 20.62
CA THR A 405 2.19 60.61 19.26
C THR A 405 3.46 59.76 19.26
N ARG A 406 4.44 60.10 20.12
CA ARG A 406 5.67 59.33 20.31
C ARG A 406 5.42 57.99 21.01
N GLN A 407 4.55 57.95 22.02
CA GLN A 407 4.15 56.71 22.68
C GLN A 407 3.42 55.76 21.72
N LEU A 408 2.61 56.29 20.79
CA LEU A 408 1.97 55.49 19.76
C LEU A 408 3.00 54.86 18.79
N LEU A 409 4.05 55.60 18.41
CA LEU A 409 5.16 55.13 17.57
C LEU A 409 5.99 54.02 18.24
N ASP A 410 6.23 54.16 19.55
CA ASP A 410 7.00 53.17 20.32
C ASP A 410 6.21 51.85 20.43
N PHE A 411 4.90 51.93 20.62
CA PHE A 411 4.01 50.76 20.59
C PHE A 411 3.91 50.11 19.21
N SER A 412 4.10 50.89 18.15
CA SER A 412 3.96 50.44 16.76
C SER A 412 5.25 49.82 16.19
N HIS A 413 6.39 49.97 16.88
CA HIS A 413 7.66 49.37 16.50
C HIS A 413 7.76 47.93 17.01
N VAL A 414 7.81 46.97 16.09
CA VAL A 414 8.20 45.59 16.39
C VAL A 414 9.73 45.53 16.44
N GLN A 415 10.33 45.77 17.60
CA GLN A 415 11.71 45.35 17.85
C GLN A 415 11.72 43.94 18.45
N ALA A 416 12.71 43.14 18.05
CA ALA A 416 12.99 41.88 18.72
C ALA A 416 13.27 42.18 20.21
N PRO A 417 12.70 41.42 21.16
CA PRO A 417 12.93 41.68 22.58
C PRO A 417 14.43 41.57 22.88
N GLU A 418 15.01 42.69 23.30
CA GLU A 418 16.38 42.72 23.79
C GLU A 418 16.36 42.32 25.28
N TYR A 419 16.98 41.19 25.60
CA TYR A 419 17.07 40.73 26.98
C TYR A 419 18.22 41.46 27.67
N ALA A 420 17.88 42.40 28.55
CA ALA A 420 18.83 43.11 29.41
C ALA A 420 18.46 42.93 30.88
N SER A 421 19.47 42.93 31.76
CA SER A 421 19.25 43.03 33.21
C SER A 421 18.76 44.44 33.52
N ILE A 422 17.54 44.55 34.04
CA ILE A 422 16.93 45.83 34.41
C ILE A 422 16.76 45.93 35.92
N ASP A 423 16.89 47.14 36.46
CA ASP A 423 16.46 47.45 37.81
C ASP A 423 14.94 47.64 37.82
N VAL A 424 14.24 46.74 38.49
CA VAL A 424 12.78 46.73 38.54
C VAL A 424 12.26 47.94 39.32
N HIS A 425 12.97 48.42 40.36
CA HIS A 425 12.54 49.60 41.11
C HIS A 425 12.61 50.85 40.23
N GLU A 426 13.74 51.08 39.54
CA GLU A 426 13.90 52.23 38.66
C GLU A 426 12.90 52.21 37.49
N SER A 427 12.59 51.03 36.96
CA SER A 427 11.61 50.86 35.89
C SER A 427 10.19 51.16 36.36
N LEU A 428 9.87 50.81 37.60
CA LEU A 428 8.57 51.07 38.22
C LEU A 428 8.36 52.56 38.49
N ASP A 429 9.38 53.24 39.01
CA ASP A 429 9.33 54.68 39.30
C ASP A 429 9.12 55.49 38.02
N ARG A 430 9.85 55.15 36.94
CA ARG A 430 9.64 55.76 35.61
C ARG A 430 8.23 55.53 35.06
N LEU A 431 7.62 54.38 35.34
CA LEU A 431 6.25 54.08 34.94
C LEU A 431 5.24 54.94 35.71
N VAL A 432 5.44 55.11 37.02
CA VAL A 432 4.62 55.98 37.87
C VAL A 432 4.72 57.44 37.44
N ASP A 433 5.92 57.92 37.12
CA ASP A 433 6.16 59.29 36.64
C ASP A 433 5.41 59.60 35.33
N VAL A 434 5.23 58.60 34.46
CA VAL A 434 4.49 58.75 33.20
C VAL A 434 2.97 58.61 33.41
N LEU A 435 2.54 57.73 34.31
CA LEU A 435 1.13 57.44 34.55
C LEU A 435 0.44 58.49 35.44
N ALA A 436 1.12 59.00 36.47
CA ALA A 436 0.54 59.93 37.44
C ALA A 436 -0.02 61.23 36.79
N PRO A 437 0.68 61.87 35.82
CA PRO A 437 0.13 63.04 35.11
C PRO A 437 -1.05 62.71 34.18
N THR A 438 -1.20 61.45 33.78
CA THR A 438 -2.16 60.99 32.76
C THR A 438 -3.48 60.52 33.39
N LEU A 439 -3.45 60.03 34.62
CA LEU A 439 -4.61 59.50 35.36
C LEU A 439 -5.44 60.60 36.08
N GLY A 440 -4.93 61.84 36.13
CA GLY A 440 -5.61 63.00 36.72
C GLY A 440 -5.55 63.05 38.25
N LEU A 441 -5.85 64.22 38.84
CA LEU A 441 -5.75 64.51 40.29
C LEU A 441 -6.65 63.65 41.20
N SER A 442 -7.48 62.77 40.64
CA SER A 442 -8.43 61.92 41.37
C SER A 442 -7.91 60.50 41.67
N ILE A 443 -6.71 60.15 41.22
CA ILE A 443 -6.13 58.81 41.39
C ILE A 443 -4.74 58.95 42.00
N ASP A 444 -4.59 58.42 43.22
CA ASP A 444 -3.29 58.33 43.90
C ASP A 444 -2.60 57.01 43.52
N VAL A 445 -1.34 57.08 43.10
CA VAL A 445 -0.58 55.94 42.59
C VAL A 445 0.56 55.65 43.57
N ASP A 446 0.37 54.65 44.42
CA ASP A 446 1.40 54.12 45.33
C ASP A 446 2.05 52.88 44.71
N SER A 447 3.37 52.80 44.75
CA SER A 447 4.15 51.71 44.17
C SER A 447 4.91 50.99 45.29
N LYS A 448 4.65 49.70 45.46
CA LYS A 448 5.32 48.86 46.48
C LYS A 448 5.85 47.59 45.83
N LEU A 449 7.17 47.51 45.74
CA LEU A 449 7.88 46.24 45.53
C LEU A 449 8.29 45.68 46.90
N SER A 450 7.98 44.41 47.15
CA SER A 450 8.34 43.68 48.39
C SER A 450 9.63 42.89 48.25
#